data_AF-A0A6N7D984-F1
#
_entry.id   AF-A0A6N7D984-F1
#
_cell.length_a   1.000
_cell.length_b   1.000
_cell.length_c   1.000
_cell.angle_alpha   90.00
_cell.angle_beta   90.00
_cell.angle_gamma   90.00
#
_symmetry.space_group_name_H-M   'P 1'
#
loop_
_entity.id
_entity.type
_entity.pdbx_description
1 polymer ?
#
loop_
_entity_poly.entity_id
_entity_poly.type
_entity_poly.pdbx_seq_one_letter_code
_entity_poly.pdbx_strand_id
1 'polypeptide(L)'
;MNINNYIQAVQVHDAYTTNLNNNGQLYYTSTYGNVPKVQSKGLEIDGIYRGLPRTTLRFAGAYTDARYKSFPNSAQPAENGYTGASPYRDLSGRTLPGASKFTFNIGGDWFTPVWGDKVFHVSFNTAYNSKYNSDNTLSEYG
;
A
#
# COMPACT_ATOMS: atom_id res chain seq x y z
N MET A 1 -8.33 5.17 -11.97
CA MET A 1 -9.56 5.23 -11.16
C MET A 1 -9.46 6.31 -10.09
N ASN A 2 -10.49 7.15 -9.97
CA ASN A 2 -10.65 8.08 -8.84
C ASN A 2 -11.64 7.47 -7.84
N ILE A 3 -11.33 7.56 -6.55
CA ILE A 3 -12.18 7.05 -5.46
C ILE A 3 -12.45 8.22 -4.52
N ASN A 4 -13.72 8.51 -4.24
CA ASN A 4 -14.12 9.49 -3.24
C ASN A 4 -14.53 8.75 -1.96
N ASN A 5 -14.40 9.41 -0.80
CA ASN A 5 -14.76 8.82 0.49
C ASN A 5 -14.06 7.46 0.73
N TYR A 6 -12.74 7.42 0.51
CA TYR A 6 -11.94 6.23 0.74
C TYR A 6 -11.83 5.96 2.24
N ILE A 7 -12.19 4.75 2.68
CA ILE A 7 -12.18 4.41 4.11
C ILE A 7 -10.75 4.11 4.56
N GLN A 8 -10.31 4.84 5.59
CA GLN A 8 -9.03 4.64 6.26
C GLN A 8 -9.14 5.04 7.73
N ALA A 9 -8.17 4.65 8.56
CA ALA A 9 -7.96 5.30 9.85
C ALA A 9 -7.72 6.80 9.65
N VAL A 10 -8.54 7.62 10.30
CA VAL A 10 -8.47 9.08 10.33
C VAL A 10 -8.44 9.57 11.77
N GLN A 11 -8.07 10.82 11.97
CA GLN A 11 -8.14 11.47 13.27
C GLN A 11 -9.39 12.34 13.34
N VAL A 12 -10.13 12.24 14.45
CA VAL A 12 -11.34 13.01 14.70
C VAL A 12 -11.26 13.67 16.07
N HIS A 13 -11.88 14.84 16.19
CA HIS A 13 -12.00 15.55 17.45
C HIS A 13 -12.94 14.78 18.40
N ASP A 14 -12.43 14.47 19.60
CA ASP A 14 -13.18 13.84 20.68
C ASP A 14 -13.78 14.91 21.60
N ALA A 15 -15.02 15.28 21.31
CA ALA A 15 -15.74 16.26 22.10
C ALA A 15 -16.02 15.78 23.53
N TYR A 16 -16.18 14.48 23.77
CA TYR A 16 -16.49 13.97 25.10
C TYR A 16 -15.28 14.14 26.04
N THR A 17 -14.12 13.63 25.63
CA THR A 17 -12.88 13.74 26.40
C THR A 17 -12.45 15.19 26.58
N THR A 18 -12.64 16.03 25.55
CA THR A 18 -12.38 17.48 25.61
C THR A 18 -13.23 18.16 26.68
N ASN A 19 -14.54 17.92 26.70
CA ASN A 19 -15.43 18.51 27.68
C ASN A 19 -15.20 17.94 29.09
N LEU A 20 -14.83 16.65 29.20
CA LEU A 20 -14.55 16.00 30.48
C LEU A 20 -13.30 16.58 31.16
N ASN A 21 -12.23 16.81 30.42
CA ASN A 21 -10.99 17.37 30.98
C ASN A 21 -11.08 18.87 31.25
N ASN A 22 -11.85 19.61 30.45
CA ASN A 22 -12.13 21.05 30.63
C ASN A 22 -10.90 21.92 30.97
N ASN A 23 -9.76 21.62 30.35
CA ASN A 23 -8.47 22.26 30.61
C ASN A 23 -8.03 23.20 29.47
N GLY A 24 -8.92 23.48 28.51
CA GLY A 24 -8.65 24.29 27.33
C GLY A 24 -7.88 23.57 26.21
N GLN A 25 -7.56 22.28 26.35
CA GLN A 25 -6.93 21.47 25.30
C GLN A 25 -7.98 20.66 24.53
N LEU A 26 -7.81 20.56 23.21
CA LEU A 26 -8.62 19.69 22.36
C LEU A 26 -8.03 18.28 22.36
N TYR A 27 -8.88 17.28 22.56
CA TYR A 27 -8.51 15.88 22.50
C TYR A 27 -8.99 15.26 21.19
N TYR A 28 -8.19 14.37 20.63
CA TYR A 28 -8.46 13.71 19.36
C TYR A 28 -8.33 12.19 19.53
N THR A 29 -9.10 11.45 18.75
CA THR A 29 -9.06 9.99 18.71
C THR A 29 -8.96 9.50 17.27
N SER A 30 -8.48 8.26 17.09
CA SER A 30 -8.46 7.63 15.78
C SER A 30 -9.72 6.79 15.56
N THR A 31 -10.31 6.90 14.38
CA THR A 31 -11.47 6.11 13.97
C THR A 31 -11.39 5.81 12.47
N TYR A 32 -12.23 4.91 11.96
CA TYR A 32 -12.37 4.72 10.52
C TYR A 32 -13.30 5.79 9.93
N GLY A 33 -12.81 6.48 8.91
CA GLY A 33 -13.55 7.57 8.28
C GLY A 33 -13.16 7.78 6.82
N ASN A 34 -13.80 8.78 6.22
CA ASN A 34 -13.70 9.06 4.80
C ASN A 34 -12.52 10.00 4.49
N VAL A 35 -11.52 9.49 3.79
CA VAL A 35 -10.53 10.31 3.09
C VAL A 35 -11.19 10.91 1.84
N PRO A 36 -11.15 12.25 1.64
CA PRO A 36 -11.95 12.91 0.63
C PRO A 36 -11.77 12.35 -0.78
N LYS A 37 -10.52 12.19 -1.23
CA LYS A 37 -10.26 11.69 -2.59
C LYS A 37 -8.89 11.03 -2.72
N VAL A 38 -8.89 9.84 -3.31
CA VAL A 38 -7.67 9.14 -3.75
C VAL A 38 -7.77 8.79 -5.23
N GLN A 39 -6.62 8.56 -5.85
CA GLN A 39 -6.53 8.14 -7.24
C GLN A 39 -5.52 7.01 -7.35
N SER A 40 -5.89 5.96 -8.07
CA SER A 40 -4.98 4.90 -8.50
C SER A 40 -4.94 4.85 -10.02
N LYS A 41 -3.75 4.86 -10.60
CA LYS A 41 -3.53 4.67 -12.04
C LYS A 41 -2.29 3.82 -12.23
N GLY A 42 -2.21 3.09 -13.33
CA GLY A 42 -1.10 2.19 -13.54
C GLY A 42 -1.16 1.45 -14.86
N LEU A 43 -0.18 0.58 -15.05
CA LEU A 43 -0.10 -0.40 -16.12
C LEU A 43 0.22 -1.75 -15.50
N GLU A 44 -0.44 -2.78 -15.97
CA GLU A 44 -0.22 -4.16 -15.57
C GLU A 44 0.08 -5.00 -16.80
N ILE A 45 1.02 -5.92 -16.66
CA ILE A 45 1.40 -6.88 -17.69
C ILE A 45 1.47 -8.25 -17.00
N ASP A 46 0.76 -9.22 -17.55
CA ASP A 46 0.80 -10.62 -17.12
C ASP A 46 0.93 -11.49 -18.38
N GLY A 47 1.75 -12.53 -18.30
CA GLY A 47 1.96 -13.44 -19.40
C GLY A 47 2.55 -14.77 -19.00
N ILE A 48 2.23 -15.76 -19.84
CA ILE A 48 2.80 -17.10 -19.78
C ILE A 48 3.39 -17.43 -21.15
N TYR A 49 4.63 -17.92 -21.15
CA TYR A 49 5.33 -18.33 -22.36
C TYR A 49 5.69 -19.82 -22.31
N ARG A 50 5.23 -20.57 -23.32
CA ARG A 50 5.45 -22.02 -23.48
C ARG A 50 6.14 -22.37 -24.81
N GLY A 51 6.85 -21.41 -25.40
CA GLY A 51 7.56 -21.63 -26.68
C GLY A 51 8.83 -22.47 -26.54
N LEU A 52 9.29 -22.71 -25.31
CA LEU A 52 10.45 -23.55 -25.02
C LEU A 52 10.01 -25.00 -24.74
N PRO A 53 10.65 -26.01 -25.35
CA PRO A 53 10.34 -27.40 -25.07
C PRO A 53 10.49 -27.72 -23.58
N ARG A 54 9.43 -28.30 -23.01
CA ARG A 54 9.38 -28.75 -21.61
C ARG A 54 9.59 -27.65 -20.55
N THR A 55 9.51 -26.38 -20.94
CA THR A 55 9.63 -25.23 -20.05
C THR A 55 8.37 -24.38 -20.11
N THR A 56 7.88 -23.93 -18.95
CA THR A 56 6.87 -22.87 -18.88
C THR A 56 7.45 -21.70 -18.11
N LEU A 57 7.44 -20.51 -18.73
CA LEU A 57 7.81 -19.26 -18.07
C LEU A 57 6.55 -18.46 -17.75
N ARG A 58 6.50 -17.86 -16.58
CA ARG A 58 5.43 -16.96 -16.12
C ARG A 58 6.06 -15.65 -15.70
N PHE A 59 5.43 -14.55 -16.06
CA PHE A 59 5.83 -13.23 -15.60
C PHE A 59 4.59 -12.38 -15.36
N ALA A 60 4.63 -11.61 -14.29
CA ALA A 60 3.66 -10.58 -13.99
C ALA A 60 4.41 -9.34 -13.48
N GLY A 61 3.94 -8.17 -13.86
CA GLY A 61 4.52 -6.91 -13.43
C GLY A 61 3.48 -5.80 -13.44
N ALA A 62 3.62 -4.87 -12.49
CA ALA A 62 2.77 -3.70 -12.41
C ALA A 62 3.57 -2.44 -12.09
N TYR A 63 3.16 -1.34 -12.71
CA TYR A 63 3.46 0.01 -12.26
C TYR A 63 2.18 0.64 -11.70
N THR A 64 2.18 0.99 -10.43
CA THR A 64 1.01 1.55 -9.73
C THR A 64 1.35 2.89 -9.11
N ASP A 65 0.64 3.94 -9.52
CA ASP A 65 0.70 5.28 -8.94
C ASP A 65 -0.61 5.57 -8.18
N ALA A 66 -0.68 5.07 -6.94
CA ALA A 66 -1.79 5.30 -6.03
C ALA A 66 -1.47 6.42 -5.05
N ARG A 67 -2.30 7.47 -4.99
CA ARG A 67 -2.05 8.69 -4.20
C ARG A 67 -3.31 9.29 -3.62
N TYR A 68 -3.14 10.06 -2.55
CA TYR A 68 -4.13 11.02 -2.09
C TYR A 68 -4.25 12.17 -3.10
N LYS A 69 -5.46 12.42 -3.62
CA LYS A 69 -5.73 13.62 -4.41
C LYS A 69 -6.16 14.79 -3.52
N SER A 70 -6.80 14.51 -2.40
CA SER A 70 -7.13 15.47 -1.36
C SER A 70 -7.21 14.75 -0.02
N PHE A 71 -6.36 15.15 0.92
CA PHE A 71 -6.42 14.73 2.32
C PHE A 71 -5.79 15.77 3.25
N PRO A 72 -6.40 16.96 3.39
CA PRO A 72 -5.83 18.09 4.14
C PRO A 72 -5.79 17.89 5.65
N ASN A 73 -6.59 16.94 6.16
CA ASN A 73 -6.84 16.73 7.58
C ASN A 73 -6.44 15.32 8.05
N SER A 74 -5.32 14.80 7.57
CA SER A 74 -4.79 13.53 8.07
C SER A 74 -4.21 13.68 9.48
N ALA A 75 -4.11 12.58 10.21
CA ALA A 75 -3.44 12.56 11.50
C ALA A 75 -1.94 12.85 11.33
N GLN A 76 -1.31 13.40 12.38
CA GLN A 76 0.14 13.44 12.44
C GLN A 76 0.71 12.04 12.68
N PRO A 77 1.84 11.69 12.07
CA PRO A 77 2.59 10.52 12.49
C PRO A 77 3.20 10.75 13.88
N ALA A 78 3.53 9.68 14.59
CA ALA A 78 3.95 9.74 15.99
C ALA A 78 5.17 10.64 16.22
N GLU A 79 6.11 10.67 15.27
CA GLU A 79 7.31 11.51 15.33
C GLU A 79 7.03 13.01 15.23
N ASN A 80 5.85 13.41 14.77
CA ASN A 80 5.43 14.81 14.70
C ASN A 80 4.64 15.26 15.95
N GLY A 81 4.48 14.39 16.96
CA GLY A 81 3.70 14.63 18.17
C GLY A 81 4.40 15.48 19.24
N TYR A 82 4.88 16.68 18.90
CA TYR A 82 5.45 17.63 19.87
C TYR A 82 4.38 18.55 20.48
N THR A 83 4.67 19.15 21.64
CA THR A 83 3.77 20.11 22.29
C THR A 83 3.45 21.29 21.36
N GLY A 84 2.18 21.48 21.03
CA GLY A 84 1.73 22.53 20.12
C GLY A 84 1.75 22.16 18.62
N ALA A 85 2.04 20.90 18.28
CA ALA A 85 1.91 20.42 16.90
C ALA A 85 0.48 20.64 16.38
N SER A 86 0.36 20.97 15.09
CA SER A 86 -0.95 21.01 14.42
C SER A 86 -1.62 19.65 14.56
N PRO A 87 -2.92 19.60 14.95
CA PRO A 87 -3.64 18.34 15.09
C PRO A 87 -3.74 17.57 13.77
N TYR A 88 -3.59 18.27 12.64
CA TYR A 88 -3.66 17.64 11.33
C TYR A 88 -2.49 18.01 10.42
N ARG A 89 -2.27 17.17 9.41
CA ARG A 89 -1.33 17.37 8.31
C ARG A 89 -2.00 17.10 6.96
N ASP A 90 -1.61 17.86 5.94
CA ASP A 90 -2.01 17.60 4.56
C ASP A 90 -1.15 16.50 3.93
N LEU A 91 -1.80 15.41 3.51
CA LEU A 91 -1.17 14.31 2.77
C LEU A 91 -1.50 14.33 1.27
N SER A 92 -2.16 15.37 0.77
CA SER A 92 -2.46 15.52 -0.66
C SER A 92 -1.20 15.40 -1.52
N GLY A 93 -1.27 14.58 -2.58
CA GLY A 93 -0.17 14.29 -3.49
C GLY A 93 0.78 13.17 -3.03
N ARG A 94 0.69 12.73 -1.77
CA ARG A 94 1.49 11.61 -1.25
C ARG A 94 0.95 10.26 -1.73
N THR A 95 1.85 9.29 -1.87
CA THR A 95 1.51 7.91 -2.22
C THR A 95 0.73 7.26 -1.08
N LEU A 96 -0.27 6.43 -1.42
CA LEU A 96 -1.05 5.71 -0.42
C LEU A 96 -0.14 4.74 0.36
N PRO A 97 -0.42 4.51 1.65
CA PRO A 97 0.24 3.47 2.43
C PRO A 97 0.00 2.10 1.79
N GLY A 98 0.96 1.20 1.90
CA GLY A 98 0.91 -0.15 1.32
C GLY A 98 1.06 -0.20 -0.21
N ALA A 99 1.10 0.94 -0.91
CA ALA A 99 1.15 0.97 -2.36
C ALA A 99 2.59 1.01 -2.88
N SER A 100 3.14 -0.17 -3.20
CA SER A 100 4.39 -0.28 -3.97
C SER A 100 4.22 0.31 -5.36
N LYS A 101 5.20 1.11 -5.82
CA LYS A 101 5.16 1.67 -7.17
C LYS A 101 5.41 0.65 -8.27
N PHE A 102 6.33 -0.28 -8.00
CA PHE A 102 6.68 -1.34 -8.92
C PHE A 102 6.57 -2.68 -8.21
N THR A 103 5.91 -3.63 -8.86
CA THR A 103 5.85 -5.02 -8.41
C THR A 103 6.17 -5.92 -9.59
N PHE A 104 6.91 -7.00 -9.33
CA PHE A 104 7.27 -8.00 -10.34
C PHE A 104 7.25 -9.39 -9.73
N ASN A 105 6.80 -10.37 -10.52
CA ASN A 105 6.87 -11.78 -10.21
C ASN A 105 7.34 -12.51 -11.48
N ILE A 106 8.36 -13.35 -11.36
CA ILE A 106 8.84 -14.18 -12.46
C ILE A 106 9.03 -15.61 -11.95
N GLY A 107 8.56 -16.56 -12.74
CA GLY A 107 8.67 -17.97 -12.44
C GLY A 107 8.93 -18.80 -13.68
N GLY A 108 9.56 -19.95 -13.46
CA GLY A 108 9.88 -20.91 -14.50
C GLY A 108 9.77 -22.33 -13.98
N ASP A 109 9.10 -23.18 -14.74
CA ASP A 109 9.09 -24.62 -14.52
C ASP A 109 9.76 -25.31 -15.68
N TRP A 110 10.50 -26.37 -15.38
CA TRP A 110 11.05 -27.28 -16.38
C TRP A 110 10.85 -28.72 -15.94
N PHE A 111 10.49 -29.58 -16.88
CA PHE A 111 10.37 -31.01 -16.63
C PHE A 111 11.09 -31.84 -17.69
N THR A 112 11.48 -33.06 -17.33
CA THR A 112 11.97 -34.03 -18.29
C THR A 112 11.61 -35.45 -17.87
N PRO A 113 11.19 -36.33 -18.80
CA PRO A 113 11.13 -37.75 -18.52
C PRO A 113 12.52 -38.28 -18.14
N VAL A 114 12.57 -39.16 -17.15
CA VAL A 114 13.77 -39.87 -16.67
C VAL A 114 13.38 -41.31 -16.38
N TRP A 115 14.29 -42.25 -16.63
CA TRP A 115 14.08 -43.68 -16.31
C TRP A 115 12.78 -44.30 -16.87
N GLY A 116 12.26 -43.79 -17.98
CA GLY A 116 11.10 -44.34 -18.70
C GLY A 116 9.76 -43.94 -18.11
N ASP A 117 9.51 -44.27 -16.84
CA ASP A 117 8.23 -44.08 -16.15
C ASP A 117 8.22 -42.89 -15.16
N LYS A 118 9.33 -42.15 -15.05
CA LYS A 118 9.48 -41.05 -14.08
C LYS A 118 9.65 -39.71 -14.79
N VAL A 119 9.35 -38.64 -14.07
CA VAL A 119 9.57 -37.26 -14.51
C VAL A 119 10.37 -36.52 -13.45
N PHE A 120 11.47 -35.92 -13.88
CA PHE A 120 12.18 -34.93 -13.08
C PHE A 120 11.56 -33.55 -13.35
N HIS A 121 11.31 -32.79 -12.29
CA HIS A 121 10.70 -31.47 -12.36
C HIS A 121 11.44 -30.50 -11.46
N VAL A 122 11.68 -29.29 -11.96
CA VAL A 122 12.25 -28.18 -11.20
C VAL A 122 11.41 -26.94 -11.43
N SER A 123 11.23 -26.16 -10.38
CA SER A 123 10.51 -24.89 -10.43
C SER A 123 11.32 -23.82 -9.73
N PHE A 124 11.20 -22.59 -10.23
CA PHE A 124 11.75 -21.39 -9.63
C PHE A 124 10.69 -20.30 -9.66
N ASN A 125 10.60 -19.51 -8.57
CA ASN A 125 9.74 -18.34 -8.51
C ASN A 125 10.40 -17.26 -7.67
N THR A 126 10.33 -16.00 -8.11
CA THR A 126 10.79 -14.85 -7.34
C THR A 126 9.83 -13.69 -7.49
N ALA A 127 9.63 -12.96 -6.41
CA ALA A 127 8.77 -11.79 -6.35
C ALA A 127 9.54 -10.60 -5.77
N TYR A 128 9.25 -9.41 -6.29
CA TYR A 128 9.84 -8.15 -5.87
C TYR A 128 8.78 -7.08 -5.75
N ASN A 129 8.87 -6.27 -4.70
CA ASN A 129 8.08 -5.08 -4.49
C ASN A 129 9.03 -3.92 -4.16
N SER A 130 8.86 -2.78 -4.84
CA SER A 130 9.60 -1.57 -4.51
C SER A 130 9.19 -1.03 -3.13
N LYS A 131 10.01 -0.17 -2.53
CA LYS A 131 9.65 0.49 -1.26
C LYS A 131 8.26 1.12 -1.29
N TYR A 132 7.60 1.06 -0.16
CA TYR A 132 6.34 1.73 0.14
C TYR A 132 6.36 2.11 1.62
N ASN A 133 5.42 2.96 2.04
CA ASN A 133 5.23 3.27 3.45
C ASN A 133 4.12 2.38 4.00
N SER A 134 4.35 1.69 5.11
CA SER A 134 3.35 0.77 5.68
C SER A 134 2.39 1.45 6.65
N ASP A 135 2.71 2.67 7.11
CA ASP A 135 1.95 3.42 8.11
C ASP A 135 0.91 4.35 7.46
N ASN A 136 -0.33 4.32 7.97
CA ASN A 136 -1.44 5.12 7.46
C ASN A 136 -1.23 6.65 7.56
N THR A 137 -0.45 7.09 8.54
CA THR A 137 -0.07 8.50 8.75
C THR A 137 1.20 8.89 8.00
N LEU A 138 1.77 7.95 7.23
CA LEU A 138 3.01 8.11 6.47
C LEU A 138 4.21 8.50 7.33
N SER A 139 4.38 7.79 8.45
CA SER A 139 5.55 7.93 9.33
C SER A 139 6.85 7.69 8.57
N GLU A 140 7.91 8.44 8.87
CA GLU A 140 9.24 8.23 8.26
C GLU A 140 9.90 6.91 8.71
N TYR A 141 9.44 6.35 9.83
CA TYR A 141 9.83 5.04 10.32
C TYR A 141 8.94 3.92 9.79
N GLY A 142 8.07 4.27 8.85
CA GLY A 142 7.08 3.41 8.22
C GLY A 142 7.62 2.36 7.28
#